data_AF-A0A497I971-F1
#
_entry.id   AF-A0A497I971-F1
#
_cell.length_a   1.000
_cell.length_b   1.000
_cell.length_c   1.000
_cell.angle_alpha   90.00
_cell.angle_beta   90.00
_cell.angle_gamma   90.00
#
_symmetry.space_group_name_H-M   'P 1'
#
loop_
_entity.id
_entity.type
_entity.pdbx_description
1 polymer ?
#
loop_
_entity_poly.entity_id
_entity_poly.type
_entity_poly.pdbx_seq_one_letter_code
_entity_poly.pdbx_strand_id
1 'polypeptide(L)'
;MLDKNQRYLQIAFNYDLGQVARILPRIPRSSRILIEAGTPFIKKEGAHGIRKIASAWGGHLVADLKVADGAEGEVRMARYAGAT
;
A
#
# COMPACT_ATOMS: atom_id res chain seq x y z
N MET A 1 -10.92 -8.43 6.97
CA MET A 1 -10.90 -9.43 5.88
C MET A 1 -11.81 -8.91 4.78
N LEU A 2 -11.45 -9.04 3.50
CA LEU A 2 -12.24 -8.50 2.39
C LEU A 2 -13.51 -9.35 2.15
N ASP A 3 -14.60 -8.70 1.73
CA ASP A 3 -15.86 -9.35 1.36
C ASP A 3 -15.84 -9.75 -0.12
N LYS A 4 -16.09 -11.04 -0.40
CA LYS A 4 -16.05 -11.61 -1.75
C LYS A 4 -17.17 -11.11 -2.67
N ASN A 5 -18.28 -10.61 -2.12
CA ASN A 5 -19.42 -10.08 -2.90
C ASN A 5 -19.38 -8.56 -3.05
N GLN A 6 -18.32 -7.91 -2.55
CA GLN A 6 -18.14 -6.47 -2.63
C GLN A 6 -17.13 -6.13 -3.74
N ARG A 7 -17.46 -5.16 -4.58
CA ARG A 7 -16.49 -4.55 -5.51
C ARG A 7 -15.66 -3.50 -4.79
N TYR A 8 -14.36 -3.55 -5.01
CA TYR A 8 -13.37 -2.62 -4.48
C TYR A 8 -12.70 -1.83 -5.61
N LEU A 9 -12.32 -0.59 -5.32
CA LEU A 9 -11.44 0.22 -6.16
C LEU A 9 -10.04 0.18 -5.56
N GLN A 10 -9.06 -0.29 -6.33
CA GLN A 10 -7.65 -0.24 -5.94
C GLN A 10 -6.96 0.92 -6.66
N ILE A 11 -6.24 1.75 -5.90
CA ILE A 11 -5.48 2.88 -6.43
C ILE A 11 -4.00 2.65 -6.12
N ALA A 12 -3.20 2.50 -7.17
CA ALA A 12 -1.76 2.25 -7.06
C ALA A 12 -0.94 3.54 -7.12
N PHE A 13 -0.03 3.69 -6.15
CA PHE A 13 1.00 4.72 -6.15
C PHE A 13 2.31 4.13 -6.66
N ASN A 14 2.83 4.67 -7.76
CA ASN A 14 4.02 4.17 -8.47
C ASN A 14 5.19 5.16 -8.51
N TYR A 15 5.03 6.35 -7.93
CA TYR A 15 6.06 7.41 -7.98
C TYR A 15 6.81 7.51 -6.64
N ASP A 16 6.58 8.58 -5.87
CA ASP A 16 7.32 8.89 -4.66
C ASP A 16 6.42 9.42 -3.55
N LEU A 17 7.02 9.63 -2.39
CA LEU A 17 6.33 10.17 -1.22
C LEU A 17 5.72 11.56 -1.47
N GLY A 18 6.30 12.37 -2.36
CA GLY A 18 5.74 13.67 -2.74
C GLY A 18 4.39 13.51 -3.45
N GLN A 19 4.29 12.56 -4.37
CA GLN A 19 3.01 12.21 -5.01
C GLN A 19 2.00 11.70 -3.99
N VAL A 20 2.40 10.78 -3.11
CA VAL A 20 1.53 10.25 -2.04
C VAL A 20 1.00 11.37 -1.16
N ALA A 21 1.88 12.22 -0.62
CA ALA A 21 1.51 13.30 0.28
C ALA A 21 0.53 14.29 -0.37
N ARG A 22 0.64 14.51 -1.68
CA ARG A 22 -0.23 15.42 -2.43
C ARG A 22 -1.60 14.83 -2.76
N ILE A 23 -1.65 13.54 -3.14
CA ILE A 23 -2.86 12.92 -3.70
C ILE A 23 -3.65 12.14 -2.66
N LEU A 24 -2.97 11.35 -1.81
CA LEU A 24 -3.62 10.45 -0.86
C LEU A 24 -4.65 11.17 0.05
N PRO A 25 -4.38 12.38 0.60
CA PRO A 25 -5.36 13.09 1.42
C PRO A 25 -6.61 13.57 0.67
N ARG A 26 -6.57 13.62 -0.67
CA ARG A 26 -7.69 14.04 -1.52
C ARG A 26 -8.61 12.88 -1.89
N ILE A 27 -8.20 11.65 -1.64
CA ILE A 27 -9.00 10.45 -1.90
C ILE A 27 -10.05 10.34 -0.78
N PRO A 28 -11.36 10.26 -1.11
CA PRO A 28 -12.40 10.12 -0.09
C PRO A 28 -12.23 8.81 0.69
N ARG A 29 -12.49 8.85 2.00
CA ARG A 29 -12.44 7.65 2.83
C ARG A 29 -13.62 6.74 2.50
N SER A 30 -13.32 5.49 2.17
CA SER A 30 -14.30 4.45 1.90
C SER A 30 -13.70 3.09 2.23
N SER A 31 -14.47 2.23 2.88
CA SER A 31 -14.07 0.82 3.11
C SER A 31 -13.94 0.03 1.81
N ARG A 32 -14.41 0.58 0.68
CA ARG A 32 -14.31 -0.02 -0.66
C ARG A 32 -13.08 0.43 -1.44
N ILE A 33 -12.23 1.29 -0.88
CA ILE A 33 -10.99 1.75 -1.53
C ILE A 33 -9.79 1.08 -0.87
N LEU A 34 -8.98 0.43 -1.70
CA LEU A 34 -7.69 -0.13 -1.32
C LEU A 34 -6.60 0.78 -1.88
N ILE A 35 -5.59 1.06 -1.08
CA ILE A 35 -4.39 1.76 -1.56
C ILE A 35 -3.32 0.72 -1.81
N GLU A 36 -2.61 0.84 -2.92
CA GLU A 36 -1.47 0.00 -3.24
C GLU A 36 -0.19 0.83 -3.28
N ALA A 37 0.81 0.40 -2.51
CA ALA A 37 2.19 0.77 -2.73
C ALA A 37 2.71 -0.11 -3.87
N GLY A 38 2.80 0.44 -5.08
CA GLY A 38 3.20 -0.32 -6.26
C GLY A 38 4.69 -0.66 -6.28
N THR A 39 5.08 -1.64 -7.10
CA THR A 39 6.48 -2.10 -7.18
C THR A 39 7.48 -0.94 -7.37
N PRO A 40 7.31 0.01 -8.32
CA PRO A 40 8.29 1.08 -8.51
C PRO A 40 8.42 2.00 -7.29
N PHE A 41 7.29 2.31 -6.64
CA PHE A 41 7.27 3.10 -5.41
C PHE A 41 8.00 2.38 -4.28
N ILE A 42 7.74 1.09 -4.06
CA ILE A 42 8.43 0.31 -3.02
C ILE A 42 9.92 0.20 -3.30
N LYS A 43 10.33 0.00 -4.57
CA LYS A 43 11.75 -0.04 -4.92
C LYS A 43 12.45 1.30 -4.65
N LYS A 44 11.73 2.42 -4.76
CA LYS A 44 12.25 3.77 -4.48
C LYS A 44 12.27 4.12 -2.99
N GLU A 45 11.14 3.91 -2.30
CA GLU A 45 10.90 4.43 -0.94
C GLU A 45 11.06 3.36 0.16
N GLY A 46 11.18 2.10 -0.24
CA GLY A 46 11.30 0.94 0.64
C GLY A 46 10.14 0.79 1.63
N ALA A 47 10.42 0.11 2.75
CA ALA A 47 9.46 -0.05 3.84
C ALA A 47 9.06 1.29 4.51
N HIS A 48 9.87 2.34 4.35
CA HIS A 48 9.52 3.67 4.85
C HIS A 48 8.32 4.24 4.09
N GLY A 49 8.27 4.06 2.77
CA GLY A 49 7.13 4.46 1.94
C GLY A 49 5.81 3.79 2.38
N ILE A 50 5.86 2.48 2.61
CA ILE A 50 4.71 1.69 3.09
C ILE A 50 4.21 2.24 4.44
N ARG A 51 5.11 2.49 5.40
CA ARG A 51 4.76 3.06 6.72
C ARG A 51 4.07 4.42 6.60
N LYS A 52 4.56 5.28 5.70
CA LYS A 52 3.95 6.60 5.48
C LYS A 52 2.54 6.48 4.92
N ILE A 53 2.31 5.63 3.91
CA ILE A 53 0.97 5.38 3.39
C ILE A 53 0.07 4.80 4.50
N ALA A 54 0.53 3.79 5.24
CA ALA A 54 -0.25 3.16 6.30
C ALA A 54 -0.70 4.17 7.36
N SER A 55 0.23 5.03 7.83
CA SER A 55 -0.07 6.08 8.82
C SER A 55 -1.08 7.12 8.33
N ALA A 56 -1.08 7.42 7.03
CA ALA A 56 -1.95 8.44 6.45
C ALA A 56 -3.31 7.89 5.99
N TRP A 57 -3.36 6.65 5.49
CA TRP A 57 -4.56 6.07 4.88
C TRP A 57 -5.51 5.43 5.90
N GLY A 58 -5.00 4.70 6.89
CA GLY A 58 -5.82 4.06 7.93
C GLY A 58 -6.83 3.01 7.42
N GLY A 59 -6.74 2.59 6.15
CA GLY A 59 -7.51 1.51 5.54
C GLY A 59 -6.61 0.40 4.99
N HIS A 60 -7.16 -0.48 4.16
CA HIS A 60 -6.38 -1.56 3.55
C HIS A 60 -5.26 -1.01 2.64
N LEU A 61 -4.05 -1.53 2.86
CA LEU A 61 -2.84 -1.19 2.11
C LEU A 61 -2.21 -2.46 1.52
N VAL A 62 -2.21 -2.55 0.20
CA VAL A 62 -1.53 -3.59 -0.57
C VAL A 62 -0.08 -3.18 -0.79
N ALA A 63 0.86 -4.08 -0.56
CA ALA A 63 2.26 -3.91 -0.95
C ALA A 63 2.56 -4.83 -2.13
N ASP A 64 2.72 -4.26 -3.33
CA ASP A 64 3.11 -5.01 -4.53
C ASP A 64 4.62 -5.26 -4.54
N LEU A 65 5.06 -6.20 -3.70
CA LEU A 65 6.47 -6.56 -3.56
C LEU A 65 7.01 -7.40 -4.72
N LYS A 66 6.13 -8.15 -5.38
CA LYS A 66 6.47 -9.24 -6.32
C LYS A 66 7.50 -10.21 -5.72
N VAL A 67 7.20 -10.69 -4.51
CA VAL A 67 8.03 -11.65 -3.76
C VAL A 67 8.34 -12.86 -4.65
N ALA A 68 9.63 -13.16 -4.80
CA ALA A 68 10.11 -14.28 -5.62
C ALA A 68 11.05 -15.23 -4.85
N ASP A 69 11.87 -14.71 -3.93
CA ASP A 69 12.89 -15.50 -3.22
C ASP A 69 12.76 -15.36 -1.69
N GLY A 70 12.88 -14.13 -1.15
CA GLY A 70 12.84 -13.87 0.29
C GLY A 70 11.55 -14.25 1.02
N ALA A 71 10.52 -14.71 0.28
CA ALA A 71 9.32 -15.40 0.75
C ALA A 71 8.71 -14.77 2.01
N GLU A 72 8.64 -15.54 3.11
CA GLU A 72 8.06 -15.08 4.38
C GLU A 72 8.76 -13.85 4.94
N GLY A 73 10.08 -13.71 4.75
CA GLY A 73 10.84 -12.56 5.24
C GLY A 73 10.38 -11.24 4.62
N GLU A 74 10.19 -11.21 3.30
CA GLU A 74 9.69 -10.04 2.59
C GLU A 74 8.24 -9.72 2.95
N VAL A 75 7.39 -10.75 3.07
CA VAL A 75 5.99 -10.60 3.51
C VAL A 75 5.92 -10.02 4.91
N ARG A 76 6.71 -10.53 5.86
CA ARG A 76 6.78 -10.01 7.24
C ARG A 76 7.27 -8.57 7.26
N MET A 77 8.27 -8.22 6.45
CA MET A 77 8.77 -6.85 6.34
C MET A 77 7.67 -5.86 5.91
N ALA A 78 6.89 -6.18 4.87
CA ALA A 78 5.76 -5.35 4.46
C ALA A 78 4.65 -5.32 5.51
N ARG A 79 4.35 -6.45 6.15
CA ARG A 79 3.35 -6.53 7.22
C ARG A 79 3.72 -5.65 8.41
N TYR A 80 4.98 -5.68 8.85
CA TYR A 80 5.51 -4.80 9.90
C TYR A 80 5.54 -3.33 9.50
N ALA A 81 5.67 -3.05 8.20
CA ALA A 81 5.54 -1.69 7.67
C ALA A 81 4.09 -1.19 7.57
N GLY A 82 3.09 -2.05 7.80
CA GLY A 82 1.67 -1.67 7.84
C GLY A 82 0.86 -2.10 6.61
N ALA A 83 1.42 -2.90 5.70
CA ALA A 83 0.62 -3.56 4.66
C ALA A 83 -0.37 -4.56 5.31
N THR A 84 -1.48 -4.84 4.63
CA THR A 84 -2.61 -5.64 5.14
C THR A 84 -2.91 -6.86 4.28
#